data_AF-A0A2D5XUR6-F1
#
_entry.id   AF-A0A2D5XUR6-F1
#
_cell.length_a   1.000
_cell.length_b   1.000
_cell.length_c   1.000
_cell.angle_alpha   90.00
_cell.angle_beta   90.00
_cell.angle_gamma   90.00
#
_symmetry.space_group_name_H-M   'P 1'
#
loop_
_entity.id
_entity.type
_entity.pdbx_description
1 polymer ?
#
loop_
_entity_poly.entity_id
_entity_poly.type
_entity_poly.pdbx_seq_one_letter_code
_entity_poly.pdbx_strand_id
1 'polypeptide(L)'
;MAPDDAKPLSAATPGDAVGASAPPPLDSRYTQSSGRVFMTGTQALVRMLLDQARLDAAAGLATGGLVSGYRGSPLATFDVELWRANRHLDGHKIDFLPAVNEDMAAT
;
A
#
# COMPACT_ATOMS: atom_id res chain seq x y z
N MET A 1 53.76 -10.22 -5.31
CA MET A 1 52.46 -10.81 -5.66
C MET A 1 51.62 -10.79 -4.38
N ALA A 2 51.02 -9.64 -4.07
CA ALA A 2 50.09 -9.51 -2.95
C ALA A 2 48.69 -9.86 -3.46
N PRO A 3 47.89 -10.63 -2.71
CA PRO A 3 46.50 -10.87 -3.07
C PRO A 3 45.71 -9.56 -2.90
N ASP A 4 44.78 -9.38 -3.83
CA ASP A 4 43.82 -8.30 -3.95
C ASP A 4 42.83 -8.35 -2.76
N ASP A 5 43.06 -7.51 -1.74
CA ASP A 5 42.15 -7.32 -0.60
C ASP A 5 40.92 -6.52 -1.04
N ALA A 6 40.03 -7.18 -1.78
CA ALA A 6 38.69 -6.68 -2.04
C ALA A 6 37.90 -6.64 -0.72
N LYS A 7 37.94 -5.48 -0.05
CA LYS A 7 37.04 -5.14 1.06
C LYS A 7 35.59 -5.31 0.58
N PRO A 8 34.77 -6.18 1.20
CA PRO A 8 33.38 -6.29 0.80
C PRO A 8 32.67 -4.96 1.13
N LEU A 9 31.94 -4.44 0.14
CA LEU A 9 31.01 -3.34 0.35
C LEU A 9 29.91 -3.88 1.28
N SER A 10 30.02 -3.60 2.58
CA SER A 10 28.99 -3.94 3.56
C SER A 10 27.74 -3.15 3.20
N ALA A 11 26.77 -3.83 2.58
CA ALA A 11 25.44 -3.29 2.39
C ALA A 11 24.86 -3.07 3.79
N ALA A 12 24.78 -1.80 4.22
CA ALA A 12 24.10 -1.45 5.44
C ALA A 12 22.66 -1.98 5.36
N THR A 13 22.35 -2.99 6.18
CA THR A 13 20.98 -3.40 6.42
C THR A 13 20.21 -2.15 6.88
N PRO A 14 19.17 -1.68 6.17
CA PRO A 14 18.38 -0.55 6.62
C PRO A 14 17.49 -1.03 7.78
N GLY A 15 18.06 -1.21 8.97
CA GLY A 15 17.38 -1.82 10.12
C GLY A 15 17.75 -1.22 11.48
N ASP A 16 18.96 -0.72 11.67
CA ASP A 16 19.49 -0.53 13.03
C ASP A 16 19.28 0.86 13.66
N ALA A 17 18.47 1.72 13.05
CA ALA A 17 18.13 3.03 13.62
C ALA A 17 16.62 3.19 13.81
N VAL A 18 16.03 2.37 14.67
CA VAL A 18 14.69 2.60 15.20
C VAL A 18 14.78 2.62 16.72
N GLY A 19 14.76 3.82 17.29
CA GLY A 19 14.45 3.98 18.71
C GLY A 19 13.11 3.30 18.98
N ALA A 20 13.09 2.36 19.92
CA ALA A 20 11.94 1.51 20.23
C ALA A 20 10.79 2.34 20.79
N SER A 21 9.98 2.92 19.91
CA SER A 21 8.61 3.30 20.21
C SER A 21 7.70 2.09 19.94
N ALA A 22 6.64 1.95 20.73
CA ALA A 22 5.67 0.86 20.59
C ALA A 22 5.28 0.63 19.12
N PRO A 23 5.09 -0.63 18.68
CA PRO A 23 4.72 -0.91 17.30
C PRO A 23 3.48 -0.06 16.96
N PRO A 24 3.53 0.71 15.86
CA PRO A 24 2.45 1.64 15.57
C PRO A 24 1.15 0.84 15.41
N PRO A 25 -0.01 1.40 15.81
CA PRO A 25 -1.29 0.71 15.73
C PRO A 25 -1.48 0.12 14.34
N LEU A 26 -2.16 -1.03 14.22
CA LEU A 26 -2.31 -1.72 12.93
C LEU A 26 -2.82 -0.77 11.82
N ASP A 27 -3.71 0.17 12.15
CA ASP A 27 -4.26 1.14 11.20
C ASP A 27 -3.26 2.21 10.71
N SER A 28 -2.11 2.37 11.37
CA SER A 28 -1.06 3.33 10.98
C SER A 28 -0.62 3.14 9.53
N ARG A 29 -0.61 1.89 9.03
CA ARG A 29 -0.25 1.58 7.65
C ARG A 29 -1.14 2.27 6.63
N TYR A 30 -2.37 2.62 7.01
CA TYR A 30 -3.31 3.35 6.14
C TYR A 30 -3.41 4.83 6.47
N THR A 31 -3.19 5.24 7.72
CA THR A 31 -3.45 6.62 8.18
C THR A 31 -2.21 7.51 8.31
N GLN A 32 -1.05 6.94 8.60
CA GLN A 32 0.17 7.70 8.87
C GLN A 32 0.75 8.27 7.59
N SER A 33 0.83 9.60 7.48
CA SER A 33 1.28 10.31 6.27
C SER A 33 2.79 10.51 6.15
N SER A 34 3.55 10.29 7.23
CA SER A 34 5.01 10.50 7.25
C SER A 34 5.72 9.48 8.13
N GLY A 35 7.01 9.28 7.88
CA GLY A 35 7.81 8.28 8.59
C GLY A 35 7.69 6.88 7.98
N ARG A 36 8.07 5.86 8.76
CA ARG A 36 8.15 4.46 8.30
C ARG A 36 6.98 3.65 8.86
N VAL A 37 6.36 2.83 8.00
CA VAL A 37 5.28 1.90 8.35
C VAL A 37 5.56 0.53 7.74
N PHE A 38 5.19 -0.53 8.44
CA PHE A 38 5.31 -1.90 7.94
C PHE A 38 3.98 -2.35 7.34
N MET A 39 4.06 -2.92 6.13
CA MET A 39 2.90 -3.42 5.40
C MET A 39 3.31 -4.50 4.39
N THR A 40 2.37 -5.38 4.02
CA THR A 40 2.56 -6.34 2.91
C THR A 40 2.41 -5.65 1.56
N GLY A 41 2.78 -6.33 0.47
CA GLY A 41 2.60 -5.80 -0.89
C GLY A 41 1.14 -5.47 -1.23
N THR A 42 0.18 -6.31 -0.82
CA THR A 42 -1.25 -6.04 -1.05
C THR A 42 -1.74 -4.83 -0.23
N GLN A 43 -1.27 -4.68 1.00
CA GLN A 43 -1.56 -3.51 1.82
C GLN A 43 -0.95 -2.23 1.22
N ALA A 44 0.23 -2.33 0.59
CA ALA A 44 0.85 -1.22 -0.12
C ALA A 44 0.01 -0.76 -1.33
N LEU A 45 -0.58 -1.70 -2.08
CA LEU A 45 -1.51 -1.37 -3.17
C LEU A 45 -2.74 -0.63 -2.65
N VAL A 46 -3.34 -1.09 -1.55
CA VAL A 46 -4.47 -0.38 -0.92
C VAL A 46 -4.04 1.02 -0.46
N ARG A 47 -2.86 1.12 0.15
CA ARG A 47 -2.29 2.39 0.62
C ARG A 47 -2.06 3.38 -0.52
N MET A 48 -1.61 2.91 -1.67
CA MET A 48 -1.41 3.73 -2.86
C MET A 48 -2.69 4.43 -3.31
N LEU A 49 -3.85 3.74 -3.26
CA LEU A 49 -5.15 4.33 -3.59
C LEU A 49 -5.51 5.48 -2.64
N LEU A 50 -5.30 5.27 -1.34
CA LEU A 50 -5.55 6.29 -0.31
C LEU A 50 -4.62 7.49 -0.46
N ASP A 51 -3.36 7.25 -0.79
CA ASP A 51 -2.38 8.32 -0.99
C ASP A 51 -2.67 9.12 -2.26
N GLN A 52 -3.13 8.48 -3.35
CA GLN A 52 -3.60 9.19 -4.54
C GLN A 52 -4.78 10.11 -4.21
N ALA A 53 -5.78 9.63 -3.48
CA ALA A 53 -6.92 10.46 -3.07
C ALA A 53 -6.50 11.63 -2.18
N ARG A 54 -5.46 11.46 -1.33
CA ARG A 54 -4.89 12.56 -0.54
C ARG A 54 -4.17 13.58 -1.40
N LEU A 55 -3.41 13.14 -2.40
CA LEU A 55 -2.72 14.02 -3.33
C LEU A 55 -3.72 14.84 -4.15
N ASP A 56 -4.79 14.22 -4.63
CA ASP A 56 -5.86 14.90 -5.36
C ASP A 56 -6.55 15.96 -4.48
N ALA A 57 -6.89 15.60 -3.24
CA ALA A 57 -7.48 16.53 -2.28
C ALA A 57 -6.53 17.71 -1.95
N ALA A 58 -5.24 17.44 -1.79
CA ALA A 58 -4.22 18.47 -1.57
C ALA A 58 -4.04 19.40 -2.78
N ALA A 59 -4.27 18.89 -3.99
CA ALA A 59 -4.32 19.67 -5.23
C ALA A 59 -5.66 20.40 -5.44
N GLY A 60 -6.64 20.24 -4.54
CA GLY A 60 -7.96 20.85 -4.64
C GLY A 60 -8.88 20.20 -5.68
N LEU A 61 -8.56 18.98 -6.12
CA LEU A 61 -9.36 18.23 -7.09
C LEU A 61 -10.53 17.49 -6.39
N ALA A 62 -11.68 17.46 -7.04
CA ALA A 62 -12.86 16.72 -6.59
C ALA A 62 -12.92 15.34 -7.27
N THR A 63 -12.00 14.45 -6.91
CA THR A 63 -11.90 13.10 -7.48
C THR A 63 -12.64 12.06 -6.65
N GLY A 64 -12.89 10.90 -7.27
CA GLY A 64 -13.29 9.66 -6.62
C GLY A 64 -12.47 8.52 -7.22
N GLY A 65 -12.30 7.44 -6.45
CA GLY A 65 -11.61 6.25 -6.90
C GLY A 65 -12.59 5.12 -7.22
N LEU A 66 -12.29 4.32 -8.23
CA LEU A 66 -13.01 3.09 -8.51
C LEU A 66 -12.01 1.95 -8.67
N VAL A 67 -12.23 0.88 -7.91
CA VAL A 67 -11.47 -0.36 -8.04
C VAL A 67 -12.44 -1.45 -8.49
N SER A 68 -12.19 -2.04 -9.65
CA SER A 68 -12.91 -3.20 -10.17
C SER A 68 -11.95 -4.39 -10.31
N GLY A 69 -12.46 -5.60 -10.11
CA GLY A 69 -11.64 -6.81 -10.24
C GLY A 69 -12.39 -8.09 -9.89
N TYR A 70 -11.95 -9.21 -10.49
CA TYR A 70 -12.52 -10.53 -10.26
C TYR A 70 -11.71 -11.31 -9.22
N ARG A 71 -12.43 -12.02 -8.32
CA ARG A 71 -11.81 -12.89 -7.31
C ARG A 71 -11.09 -14.05 -7.98
N GLY A 72 -9.79 -14.16 -7.76
CA GLY A 72 -8.96 -15.25 -8.31
C GLY A 72 -7.96 -14.82 -9.38
N SER A 73 -7.97 -13.54 -9.78
CA SER A 73 -6.84 -12.86 -10.41
C SER A 73 -5.53 -13.12 -9.62
N PRO A 74 -4.32 -13.01 -10.22
CA PRO A 74 -3.03 -13.23 -9.52
C PRO A 74 -2.85 -12.43 -8.21
N LEU A 75 -3.73 -11.46 -7.92
CA LEU A 75 -3.82 -10.69 -6.70
C LEU A 75 -5.02 -11.08 -5.81
N ALA A 76 -5.43 -12.34 -5.73
CA ALA A 76 -6.61 -12.79 -4.97
C ALA A 76 -6.67 -12.32 -3.49
N THR A 77 -5.52 -12.03 -2.87
CA THR A 77 -5.43 -11.48 -1.51
C THR A 77 -5.66 -9.96 -1.44
N PHE A 78 -5.61 -9.25 -2.56
CA PHE A 78 -5.85 -7.82 -2.64
C PHE A 78 -7.31 -7.47 -2.35
N ASP A 79 -8.28 -8.21 -2.93
CA ASP A 79 -9.70 -8.00 -2.66
C ASP A 79 -10.02 -8.11 -1.16
N VAL A 80 -9.42 -9.10 -0.48
CA VAL A 80 -9.58 -9.29 0.97
C VAL A 80 -9.06 -8.08 1.74
N GLU A 81 -7.92 -7.51 1.33
CA GLU A 81 -7.39 -6.30 1.96
C GLU A 81 -8.24 -5.07 1.66
N LEU A 82 -8.82 -4.93 0.46
CA LEU A 82 -9.77 -3.86 0.13
C LEU A 82 -11.00 -3.92 1.04
N TRP A 83 -11.58 -5.10 1.24
CA TRP A 83 -12.69 -5.30 2.18
C TRP A 83 -12.32 -4.92 3.62
N ARG A 84 -11.12 -5.31 4.08
CA ARG A 84 -10.63 -4.95 5.43
C ARG A 84 -10.44 -3.45 5.58
N ALA A 85 -10.03 -2.78 4.52
CA ALA A 85 -9.77 -1.34 4.50
C ALA A 85 -11.00 -0.50 4.10
N ASN A 86 -12.20 -1.08 3.93
CA ASN A 86 -13.37 -0.39 3.38
C ASN A 86 -13.66 0.95 4.06
N ARG A 87 -13.57 1.01 5.40
CA ARG A 87 -13.76 2.25 6.16
C ARG A 87 -12.82 3.38 5.72
N HIS A 88 -11.57 3.04 5.39
CA HIS A 88 -10.62 4.03 4.90
C HIS A 88 -10.92 4.43 3.46
N LEU A 89 -11.35 3.49 2.62
CA LEU A 89 -11.73 3.74 1.23
C LEU A 89 -12.97 4.66 1.14
N ASP A 90 -14.00 4.37 1.93
CA ASP A 90 -15.23 5.19 2.01
C ASP A 90 -14.92 6.64 2.39
N GLY A 91 -14.02 6.83 3.36
CA GLY A 91 -13.57 8.17 3.79
C GLY A 91 -12.86 8.98 2.71
N HIS A 92 -12.39 8.31 1.65
CA HIS A 92 -11.70 8.91 0.50
C HIS A 92 -12.51 8.81 -0.81
N LYS A 93 -13.80 8.45 -0.75
CA LYS A 93 -14.68 8.27 -1.93
C LYS A 93 -14.10 7.26 -2.94
N ILE A 94 -13.58 6.15 -2.44
CA ILE A 94 -13.06 5.06 -3.25
C ILE A 94 -14.04 3.89 -3.16
N ASP A 95 -14.68 3.56 -4.27
CA ASP A 95 -15.59 2.44 -4.36
C ASP A 95 -14.87 1.18 -4.83
N PHE A 96 -15.15 0.06 -4.20
CA PHE A 96 -14.70 -1.26 -4.64
C PHE A 96 -15.87 -2.08 -5.17
N LEU A 97 -15.87 -2.36 -6.47
CA LEU A 97 -16.87 -3.16 -7.16
C LEU A 97 -16.29 -4.53 -7.52
N PRO A 98 -16.62 -5.59 -6.78
CA PRO A 98 -16.21 -6.94 -7.16
C PRO A 98 -16.92 -7.34 -8.47
N ALA A 99 -16.15 -7.62 -9.52
CA ALA A 99 -16.68 -8.11 -10.79
C ALA A 99 -17.02 -9.61 -10.68
N VAL A 100 -18.00 -10.06 -11.49
CA VAL A 100 -18.48 -11.46 -11.52
C VAL A 100 -17.70 -12.32 -12.54
N ASN A 101 -16.92 -11.69 -13.43
CA ASN A 101 -16.04 -12.30 -14.44
C ASN A 101 -14.96 -11.29 -14.90
N GLU A 102 -13.87 -11.74 -15.55
CA GLU A 102 -12.80 -10.87 -16.04
C GLU A 102 -13.24 -9.88 -17.14
N ASP A 103 -14.25 -10.25 -17.95
CA ASP A 103 -14.73 -9.42 -19.07
C ASP A 103 -15.54 -8.18 -18.65
N MET A 104 -16.15 -8.17 -17.45
CA MET A 104 -16.91 -7.01 -16.95
C MET A 104 -16.09 -6.05 -16.08
N ALA A 105 -14.82 -6.34 -15.79
CA ALA A 105 -13.99 -5.45 -14.98
C ALA A 105 -13.54 -4.18 -15.74
N ALA A 106 -13.71 -4.14 -17.07
CA ALA A 106 -13.19 -3.10 -17.96
C ALA A 106 -14.25 -2.12 -18.52
N THR A 107 -15.53 -2.22 -18.10
CA THR A 107 -16.61 -1.31 -18.54
C THR A 107 -17.14 -0.51 -17.37
#